data_AF-A0A0A1SVA5-F1
#
_entry.id   AF-A0A0A1SVA5-F1
#
_cell.length_a   1.000
_cell.length_b   1.000
_cell.length_c   1.000
_cell.angle_alpha   90.00
_cell.angle_beta   90.00
_cell.angle_gamma   90.00
#
_symmetry.space_group_name_H-M   'P 1'
#
loop_
_entity.id
_entity.type
_entity.pdbx_description
1 polymer ?
#
loop_
_entity_poly.entity_id
_entity_poly.type
_entity_poly.pdbx_seq_one_letter_code
_entity_poly.pdbx_strand_id
1 'polypeptide(L)'
;MKFSAVLTAAMASLAVADDPLCDKYTKALLKDNTAANQKTLLTLLVNTVVIGNYTMPNVGVSVPGILAPGEVNGKKVNLLPYFDGTLASTNRGDKAVCKNFLDDGGAEP
;
A
#
# COMPACT_ATOMS: atom_id res chain seq x y z
N MET A 1 -39.94 53.08 -14.55
CA MET A 1 -38.65 52.36 -14.62
C MET A 1 -38.68 51.24 -13.60
N LYS A 2 -38.78 49.98 -14.04
CA LYS A 2 -38.78 48.80 -13.16
C LYS A 2 -37.42 48.11 -13.34
N PHE A 3 -36.57 48.18 -12.31
CA PHE A 3 -35.30 47.45 -12.28
C PHE A 3 -35.57 46.06 -11.71
N SER A 4 -35.61 45.05 -12.58
CA SER A 4 -35.60 43.65 -12.16
C SER A 4 -34.17 43.21 -11.91
N ALA A 5 -33.79 43.04 -10.64
CA ALA A 5 -32.54 42.41 -10.25
C ALA A 5 -32.65 40.89 -10.44
N VAL A 6 -31.86 40.35 -11.37
CA VAL A 6 -31.70 38.90 -11.52
C VAL A 6 -30.69 38.44 -10.45
N LEU A 7 -31.17 37.69 -9.46
CA LEU A 7 -30.33 36.97 -8.51
C LEU A 7 -29.77 35.72 -9.22
N THR A 8 -28.53 35.79 -9.69
CA THR A 8 -27.75 34.61 -10.06
C THR A 8 -27.35 33.87 -8.78
N ALA A 9 -27.97 32.73 -8.51
CA ALA A 9 -27.51 31.80 -7.49
C ALA A 9 -26.19 31.18 -7.94
N ALA A 10 -25.09 31.50 -7.25
CA ALA A 10 -23.84 30.78 -7.41
C ALA A 10 -24.01 29.37 -6.83
N MET A 11 -24.00 28.34 -7.68
CA MET A 11 -23.86 26.97 -7.23
C MET A 11 -22.43 26.79 -6.70
N ALA A 12 -22.24 26.95 -5.40
CA ALA A 12 -21.04 26.45 -4.74
C ALA A 12 -21.09 24.93 -4.78
N SER A 13 -20.36 24.32 -5.71
CA SER A 13 -20.04 22.89 -5.64
C SER A 13 -19.27 22.67 -4.34
N LEU A 14 -19.93 22.16 -3.30
CA LEU A 14 -19.25 21.55 -2.17
C LEU A 14 -18.51 20.35 -2.73
N ALA A 15 -17.21 20.51 -3.01
CA ALA A 15 -16.35 19.36 -3.19
C ALA A 15 -16.46 18.55 -1.90
N VAL A 16 -17.17 17.42 -1.95
CA VAL A 16 -17.11 16.42 -0.89
C VAL A 16 -15.66 15.99 -0.86
N ALA A 17 -14.89 16.47 0.11
CA ALA A 17 -13.57 15.97 0.34
C ALA A 17 -13.73 14.50 0.74
N ASP A 18 -13.33 13.59 -0.13
CA ASP A 18 -13.18 12.19 0.26
C ASP A 18 -12.21 12.13 1.44
N ASP A 19 -12.57 11.37 2.48
CA ASP A 19 -11.65 11.08 3.59
C ASP A 19 -10.33 10.54 3.02
N PRO A 20 -9.15 11.08 3.42
CA PRO A 20 -7.87 10.55 2.99
C PRO A 20 -7.80 9.03 3.22
N LEU A 21 -7.25 8.28 2.25
CA LEU A 21 -7.26 6.81 2.32
C LEU A 21 -6.68 6.26 3.63
N CYS A 22 -5.58 6.86 4.11
CA CYS A 22 -4.99 6.49 5.39
C CYS A 22 -5.97 6.71 6.55
N ASP A 23 -6.67 7.85 6.60
CA ASP A 23 -7.65 8.14 7.66
C ASP A 23 -8.82 7.16 7.63
N LYS A 24 -9.36 6.92 6.43
CA LYS A 24 -10.49 6.01 6.19
C LYS A 24 -10.19 4.60 6.66
N TYR A 25 -9.07 4.02 6.21
CA TYR A 25 -8.72 2.63 6.55
C TYR A 25 -8.15 2.49 7.95
N THR A 26 -7.53 3.54 8.51
CA THR A 26 -7.11 3.54 9.92
C THR A 26 -8.32 3.43 10.83
N LYS A 27 -9.38 4.22 10.59
CA LYS A 27 -10.63 4.11 11.37
C LYS A 27 -11.30 2.75 11.17
N ALA A 28 -11.38 2.27 9.93
CA ALA A 28 -12.06 1.01 9.62
C ALA A 28 -11.38 -0.21 10.27
N LEU A 29 -10.05 -0.24 10.34
CA LEU A 29 -9.29 -1.41 10.80
C LEU A 29 -8.78 -1.28 12.24
N LEU A 30 -8.46 -0.06 12.68
CA LEU A 30 -7.78 0.21 13.96
C LEU A 30 -8.59 1.15 14.87
N LYS A 31 -9.83 1.48 14.49
CA LYS A 31 -10.82 2.32 15.21
C LYS A 31 -10.43 3.80 15.30
N ASP A 32 -9.34 4.13 15.99
CA ASP A 32 -8.96 5.51 16.26
C ASP A 32 -7.96 6.02 15.24
N ASN A 33 -8.19 7.22 14.69
CA ASN A 33 -7.25 7.84 13.76
C ASN A 33 -6.13 8.59 14.51
N THR A 34 -5.09 7.86 14.91
CA THR A 34 -3.89 8.41 15.56
C THR A 34 -2.67 8.22 14.66
N ALA A 35 -1.62 9.02 14.86
CA ALA A 35 -0.36 8.85 14.13
C ALA A 35 0.23 7.44 14.31
N ALA A 36 0.07 6.86 15.51
CA ALA A 36 0.49 5.49 15.78
C ALA A 36 -0.30 4.48 14.94
N ASN A 37 -1.64 4.60 14.89
CA ASN A 37 -2.47 3.68 14.11
C ASN A 37 -2.26 3.85 12.60
N GLN A 38 -2.00 5.07 12.10
CA GLN A 38 -1.64 5.27 10.69
C GLN A 38 -0.31 4.59 10.33
N LYS A 39 0.70 4.68 11.21
CA LYS A 39 1.96 3.94 11.04
C LYS A 39 1.70 2.43 11.03
N THR A 40 0.90 1.92 11.97
CA THR A 40 0.52 0.51 12.03
C THR A 40 -0.19 0.06 10.75
N LEU A 41 -1.13 0.85 10.22
CA LEU A 41 -1.80 0.56 8.96
C LEU A 41 -0.80 0.41 7.81
N LEU A 42 0.16 1.33 7.69
CA LEU A 42 1.19 1.26 6.64
C LEU A 42 2.09 0.05 6.80
N THR A 43 2.50 -0.27 8.04
CA THR A 43 3.28 -1.49 8.32
C THR A 43 2.53 -2.74 7.89
N LEU A 44 1.25 -2.88 8.29
CA LEU A 44 0.41 -4.00 7.90
C LEU A 44 0.23 -4.11 6.38
N LEU A 45 0.01 -2.98 5.71
CA LEU A 45 -0.15 -2.93 4.26
C LEU A 45 1.14 -3.37 3.54
N VAL A 46 2.29 -2.82 3.93
CA VAL A 46 3.58 -3.17 3.31
C VAL A 46 3.91 -4.65 3.54
N ASN A 47 3.73 -5.14 4.76
CA ASN A 47 3.93 -6.55 5.06
C ASN A 47 3.00 -7.44 4.22
N THR A 48 1.73 -7.07 4.10
CA THR A 48 0.76 -7.82 3.29
C THR A 48 1.13 -7.84 1.81
N VAL A 49 1.61 -6.72 1.26
CA VAL A 49 2.06 -6.64 -0.13
C VAL A 49 3.31 -7.48 -0.35
N VAL A 50 4.25 -7.49 0.60
CA VAL A 50 5.54 -8.17 0.41
C VAL A 50 5.43 -9.67 0.66
N ILE A 51 4.98 -10.06 1.85
CA ILE A 51 4.99 -11.45 2.34
C ILE A 51 3.60 -12.09 2.42
N GLY A 52 2.56 -11.37 2.04
CA GLY A 52 1.18 -11.83 2.13
C GLY A 52 0.56 -11.61 3.50
N ASN A 53 -0.64 -12.13 3.71
CA ASN A 53 -1.51 -11.88 4.87
C ASN A 53 -1.05 -12.56 6.18
N TYR A 54 0.22 -12.39 6.54
CA TYR A 54 0.91 -13.00 7.69
C TYR A 54 0.68 -12.26 9.03
N THR A 55 0.32 -10.97 8.98
CA THR A 55 0.10 -10.11 10.16
C THR A 55 -1.39 -9.85 10.40
N MET A 56 -1.82 -9.74 11.66
CA MET A 56 -3.20 -9.35 12.02
C MET A 56 -3.39 -7.83 11.99
N PRO A 57 -4.59 -7.30 11.67
CA PRO A 57 -5.84 -8.02 11.38
C PRO A 57 -5.91 -8.58 9.95
N ASN A 58 -6.36 -9.83 9.82
CA ASN A 58 -6.65 -10.48 8.54
C ASN A 58 -8.17 -10.71 8.43
N VAL A 59 -8.77 -10.29 7.31
CA VAL A 59 -10.23 -10.35 7.06
C VAL A 59 -10.67 -11.64 6.35
N GLY A 60 -9.83 -12.68 6.35
CA GLY A 60 -10.14 -13.97 5.72
C GLY A 60 -9.94 -13.99 4.20
N VAL A 61 -9.35 -12.94 3.63
CA VAL A 61 -8.96 -12.88 2.22
C VAL A 61 -7.49 -13.27 2.10
N SER A 62 -7.22 -14.32 1.32
CA SER A 62 -5.84 -14.76 1.05
C SER A 62 -5.17 -13.85 0.05
N VAL A 63 -4.05 -13.24 0.45
CA VAL A 63 -3.19 -12.44 -0.41
C VAL A 63 -1.78 -13.01 -0.28
N PRO A 64 -1.20 -13.57 -1.37
CA PRO A 64 0.07 -14.30 -1.30
C PRO A 64 1.33 -13.40 -1.21
N GLY A 65 1.20 -12.09 -1.49
CA GLY A 65 2.34 -11.16 -1.53
C GLY A 65 3.20 -11.30 -2.80
N ILE A 66 4.08 -10.33 -3.06
CA ILE A 66 4.93 -10.31 -4.28
C ILE A 66 6.06 -11.34 -4.24
N LEU A 67 6.45 -11.82 -3.05
CA LEU A 67 7.52 -12.81 -2.90
C LEU A 67 7.01 -14.25 -3.13
N ALA A 68 5.71 -14.47 -3.17
CA ALA A 68 5.15 -15.75 -3.57
C ALA A 68 5.28 -15.96 -5.09
N PRO A 69 5.53 -17.20 -5.54
CA PRO A 69 5.45 -17.53 -6.96
C PRO A 69 4.06 -17.25 -7.53
N GLY A 70 4.00 -16.76 -8.76
CA GLY A 70 2.76 -16.45 -9.47
C GLY A 70 2.82 -16.80 -10.95
N GLU A 71 1.79 -16.38 -11.69
CA GLU A 71 1.68 -16.58 -13.14
C GLU A 71 1.16 -15.31 -13.81
N VAL A 72 1.82 -14.89 -14.90
CA VAL A 72 1.40 -13.76 -15.73
C VAL A 72 1.37 -14.21 -17.17
N ASN A 73 0.20 -14.13 -17.83
CA ASN A 73 0.01 -14.55 -19.23
C ASN A 73 0.49 -15.99 -19.52
N GLY A 74 0.20 -16.94 -18.63
CA GLY A 74 0.62 -18.35 -18.78
C GLY A 74 2.09 -18.63 -18.43
N LYS A 75 2.85 -17.62 -18.01
CA LYS A 75 4.26 -17.76 -17.64
C LYS A 75 4.42 -17.70 -16.13
N LYS A 76 5.03 -18.74 -15.55
CA LYS A 76 5.43 -18.76 -14.14
C LYS A 76 6.42 -17.64 -13.87
N VAL A 77 6.16 -16.86 -12.82
CA VAL A 77 7.00 -15.77 -12.35
C VAL A 77 7.36 -16.04 -10.89
N ASN A 78 8.64 -15.84 -10.55
CA ASN A 78 9.11 -15.89 -9.17
C ASN A 78 10.05 -14.70 -8.94
N LEU A 79 9.62 -13.76 -8.11
CA LEU A 79 10.38 -12.55 -7.82
C LEU A 79 11.34 -12.70 -6.64
N LEU A 80 11.12 -13.69 -5.76
CA LEU A 80 11.93 -13.89 -4.55
C LEU A 80 13.45 -13.88 -4.80
N PRO A 81 14.00 -14.54 -5.86
CA PRO A 81 15.43 -14.57 -6.11
C PRO A 81 16.07 -13.19 -6.38
N TYR A 82 15.26 -12.18 -6.71
CA TYR A 82 15.71 -10.81 -6.91
C TYR A 82 15.86 -10.02 -5.60
N PHE A 83 15.25 -10.51 -4.51
CA PHE A 83 15.21 -9.84 -3.20
C PHE A 83 16.05 -10.53 -2.11
N ASP A 84 16.24 -11.85 -2.20
CA ASP A 84 16.91 -12.66 -1.16
C ASP A 84 18.43 -12.79 -1.35
N GLY A 85 18.99 -12.16 -2.38
CA GLY A 85 20.42 -12.24 -2.71
C GLY A 85 20.83 -13.47 -3.51
N THR A 86 19.89 -14.31 -3.95
CA THR A 86 20.17 -15.44 -4.85
C THR A 86 20.73 -14.97 -6.19
N LEU A 87 20.23 -13.84 -6.72
CA LEU A 87 20.68 -13.27 -7.98
C LEU A 87 21.51 -11.99 -7.76
N ALA A 88 22.46 -11.75 -8.67
CA ALA A 88 23.14 -10.46 -8.80
C ALA A 88 22.23 -9.43 -9.50
N SER A 89 21.09 -9.13 -8.87
CA SER A 89 20.03 -8.27 -9.43
C SER A 89 20.23 -6.78 -9.15
N THR A 90 21.13 -6.43 -8.23
CA THR A 90 21.29 -5.06 -7.74
C THR A 90 22.50 -4.37 -8.38
N ASN A 91 22.33 -3.12 -8.82
CA ASN A 91 23.45 -2.30 -9.28
C ASN A 91 24.11 -1.59 -8.09
N ARG A 92 25.42 -1.80 -7.92
CA ARG A 92 26.26 -1.04 -7.00
C ARG A 92 27.48 -0.51 -7.75
N GLY A 93 27.43 0.75 -8.16
CA GLY A 93 28.52 1.39 -8.90
C GLY A 93 28.80 0.69 -10.23
N ASP A 94 27.75 0.49 -11.03
CA ASP A 94 27.78 -0.17 -12.34
C ASP A 94 28.20 -1.65 -12.32
N LYS A 95 28.18 -2.26 -11.15
CA LYS A 95 28.41 -3.69 -10.96
C LYS A 95 27.18 -4.37 -10.41
N ALA A 96 26.79 -5.47 -11.04
CA ALA A 96 25.78 -6.37 -10.54
C ALA A 96 26.28 -7.06 -9.27
N VAL A 97 25.52 -6.98 -8.18
CA VAL A 97 25.85 -7.61 -6.88
C VAL A 97 24.67 -8.38 -6.33
N CYS A 98 24.97 -9.49 -5.64
CA CYS A 98 24.00 -10.22 -4.83
C CYS A 98 23.76 -9.44 -3.53
N LYS A 99 22.53 -9.00 -3.30
CA LYS A 99 22.14 -8.32 -2.06
C LYS A 99 20.85 -8.93 -1.52
N ASN A 100 20.90 -9.37 -0.28
CA ASN A 100 19.70 -9.72 0.48
C ASN A 100 19.07 -8.42 1.02
N PHE A 101 17.80 -8.22 0.70
CA PHE A 101 16.96 -7.10 1.17
C PHE A 101 15.98 -7.52 2.26
N LEU A 102 15.96 -8.80 2.62
CA LEU A 102 15.04 -9.38 3.60
C LEU A 102 15.69 -9.57 4.99
N ASP A 103 17.02 -9.39 5.12
CA ASP A 103 17.75 -9.69 6.37
C ASP A 103 17.56 -8.66 7.49
N ASP A 104 17.29 -7.38 7.16
CA ASP A 104 17.32 -6.28 8.14
C ASP A 104 15.98 -5.53 8.34
N GLY A 105 14.84 -6.04 7.85
CA GLY A 105 13.58 -5.26 7.89
C GLY A 105 12.25 -6.00 7.76
N GLY A 106 12.24 -7.33 7.90
CA GLY A 106 11.01 -8.12 7.89
C GLY A 106 10.09 -7.78 9.06
N ALA A 107 8.80 -8.07 8.91
CA ALA A 107 7.82 -7.93 9.98
C ALA A 107 8.21 -8.82 11.18
N GLU A 108 8.37 -8.23 12.37
CA GLU A 108 8.25 -9.03 13.59
C GLU A 108 6.80 -9.55 13.68
N PRO A 109 6.59 -10.84 14.04
CA PRO A 109 5.25 -11.45 14.12
C PRO A 109 4.27 -10.73 15.04
#